data_AF-N1MWS5-F1
#
_entry.id   AF-N1MWS5-F1
#
_cell.length_a   1.000
_cell.length_b   1.000
_cell.length_c   1.000
_cell.angle_alpha   90.00
_cell.angle_beta   90.00
_cell.angle_gamma   90.00
#
_symmetry.space_group_name_H-M   'P 1'
#
loop_
_entity.id
_entity.type
_entity.pdbx_description
1 polymer ?
#
loop_
_entity_poly.entity_id
_entity_poly.type
_entity_poly.pdbx_seq_one_letter_code
_entity_poly.pdbx_strand_id
1 'polypeptide(L)' 'MFAGEMTLIQGDGTEQTLKPGDVLVQNGAMHAWKNRGTEPCIICFVVLGTPRAAS' A
#
# COMPACT_ATOMS: atom_id res chain seq x y z
N MET A 1 4.79 1.59 7.55
CA MET A 1 4.34 3.01 7.65
C MET A 1 5.18 3.75 8.67
N PHE A 2 5.76 4.90 8.33
CA PHE A 2 6.64 5.66 9.24
C PHE A 2 5.99 6.91 9.84
N ALA A 3 5.17 7.63 9.08
CA ALA A 3 4.43 8.79 9.57
C ALA A 3 3.17 9.04 8.74
N GLY A 4 2.15 9.67 9.33
CA GLY A 4 0.85 9.89 8.70
C GLY A 4 0.07 8.60 8.47
N GLU A 5 -1.08 8.71 7.79
CA GLU A 5 -1.94 7.59 7.42
C GLU A 5 -2.10 7.51 5.90
N MET A 6 -2.36 6.31 5.39
CA MET A 6 -2.55 6.08 3.96
C MET A 6 -3.74 5.14 3.72
N THR A 7 -4.66 5.52 2.83
CA THR A 7 -5.67 4.58 2.35
C THR A 7 -5.10 3.76 1.20
N LEU A 8 -5.06 2.44 1.37
CA LEU A 8 -4.89 1.45 0.32
C LEU A 8 -6.27 1.13 -0.27
N ILE A 9 -6.40 1.24 -1.59
CA ILE A 9 -7.58 0.82 -2.34
C ILE A 9 -7.18 -0.44 -3.11
N GLN A 10 -7.88 -1.55 -2.88
CA GLN A 10 -7.62 -2.83 -3.53
C GLN A 10 -8.31 -2.91 -4.90
N GLY A 11 -7.94 -3.91 -5.70
CA GLY A 11 -8.46 -4.07 -7.06
C GLY A 11 -9.97 -4.30 -7.15
N ASP A 12 -10.61 -4.76 -6.07
CA ASP A 12 -12.07 -4.91 -5.95
C ASP A 12 -12.77 -3.65 -5.40
N GLY A 13 -11.99 -2.58 -5.17
CA GLY A 13 -12.47 -1.32 -4.60
C GLY A 13 -12.58 -1.30 -3.08
N THR A 14 -12.27 -2.40 -2.37
CA THR A 14 -12.21 -2.38 -0.91
C THR A 14 -11.07 -1.50 -0.42
N GLU A 15 -11.26 -0.86 0.73
CA GLU A 15 -10.30 0.09 1.28
C GLU A 15 -9.80 -0.35 2.65
N GLN A 16 -8.52 -0.08 2.92
CA GLN A 16 -7.87 -0.25 4.22
C GLN A 16 -7.03 0.98 4.53
N THR A 17 -7.05 1.43 5.78
CA THR A 17 -6.21 2.55 6.24
C THR A 17 -5.02 2.01 7.01
N LEU A 18 -3.81 2.32 6.53
CA LEU A 18 -2.56 1.99 7.18
C LEU A 18 -2.10 3.17 8.04
N LYS A 19 -1.66 2.87 9.26
CA LYS A 19 -1.21 3.80 10.30
C LYS A 19 0.28 3.61 10.61
N PRO A 20 0.95 4.57 11.28
CA PRO A 20 2.34 4.40 11.68
C PRO A 20 2.56 3.10 12.45
N GLY A 21 3.59 2.33 12.06
CA GLY A 21 3.86 0.99 12.58
C GLY A 21 3.29 -0.16 11.75
N ASP A 22 2.27 0.08 10.92
CA ASP A 22 1.69 -0.99 10.08
C ASP A 22 2.66 -1.45 8.99
N VAL A 23 2.60 -2.76 8.71
CA VAL A 23 3.31 -3.44 7.63
C VAL A 23 2.29 -4.10 6.71
N LEU A 24 2.39 -3.81 5.42
CA LEU A 24 1.60 -4.44 4.36
C LEU A 24 2.54 -5.27 3.48
N VAL A 25 2.14 -6.50 3.18
CA VAL A 25 2.77 -7.32 2.13
C VAL A 25 1.88 -7.27 0.90
N GLN A 26 2.39 -6.68 -0.18
CA GLN A 26 1.66 -6.58 -1.45
C GLN A 26 2.17 -7.62 -2.45
N ASN A 27 1.46 -8.73 -2.60
CA ASN A 27 1.84 -9.84 -3.48
C ASN A 27 1.40 -9.60 -4.94
N GLY A 28 1.79 -8.46 -5.50
CA GLY A 28 1.47 -8.08 -6.88
C GLY A 28 -0.01 -7.81 -7.17
N ALA A 29 -0.86 -7.65 -6.15
CA ALA A 29 -2.27 -7.31 -6.37
C ALA A 29 -2.42 -5.87 -6.92
N MET A 30 -3.40 -5.67 -7.78
CA MET A 30 -3.78 -4.34 -8.27
C MET A 30 -4.22 -3.47 -7.09
N HIS A 31 -3.69 -2.26 -7.01
CA HIS A 31 -3.98 -1.34 -5.91
C HIS A 31 -3.75 0.12 -6.30
N ALA A 32 -4.34 1.02 -5.52
CA ALA A 32 -4.09 2.46 -5.54
C ALA A 32 -3.86 3.00 -4.13
N TRP A 33 -3.22 4.17 -4.05
CA TRP A 33 -2.91 4.86 -2.81
C TRP A 33 -3.62 6.20 -2.78
N LYS A 34 -4.26 6.53 -1.65
CA LYS A 34 -4.89 7.83 -1.45
C LYS A 34 -4.54 8.38 -0.07
N ASN A 35 -3.78 9.47 -0.05
CA ASN A 35 -3.63 10.27 1.16
C ASN A 35 -4.89 11.16 1.30
N ARG A 36 -5.70 10.92 2.32
CA ARG A 36 -6.88 11.72 2.66
C ARG A 36 -6.63 12.69 3.81
N GLY A 37 -5.45 12.64 4.43
CA GLY A 37 -5.05 13.56 5.48
C GLY A 37 -4.60 14.92 4.92
N THR A 38 -4.48 15.89 5.81
CA THR A 38 -3.91 17.21 5.49
C THR A 38 -2.39 17.23 5.60
N GLU A 39 -1.80 16.22 6.24
CA GLU A 39 -0.36 16.10 6.47
C GLU A 39 0.29 15.11 5.49
N PRO A 40 1.60 15.27 5.22
CA PRO A 40 2.37 14.28 4.49
C PRO A 40 2.35 12.90 5.16
N CYS A 41 2.31 11.87 4.33
CA CYS A 41 2.42 10.48 4.74
C CYS A 41 3.74 9.88 4.26
N ILE A 42 4.49 9.21 5.13
CA ILE A 42 5.81 8.64 4.85
C ILE A 42 5.74 7.12 4.90
N ILE A 43 6.00 6.50 3.76
CA ILE A 43 5.98 5.05 3.56
C ILE A 43 7.32 4.62 2.98
N CYS A 44 7.92 3.57 3.54
CA CYS A 44 9.05 2.88 2.92
C CYS A 44 8.54 1.71 2.09
N PHE A 45 8.89 1.69 0.81
CA PHE A 45 8.62 0.58 -0.08
C PHE A 45 9.89 -0.23 -0.30
N VAL A 46 9.78 -1.54 -0.12
CA VAL A 46 10.78 -2.51 -0.59
C VAL A 46 10.10 -3.33 -1.66
N VAL A 47 10.58 -3.23 -2.90
CA VAL A 47 9.99 -3.91 -4.05
C VAL A 47 10.94 -5.01 -4.51
N LEU A 48 10.43 -6.24 -4.51
CA LEU A 48 11.16 -7.42 -4.98
C LEU A 48 10.53 -7.89 -6.29
N GLY A 49 11.32 -7.95 -7.34
CA GLY A 49 10.89 -8.51 -8.63
C GLY A 49 10.82 -10.04 -8.57
N THR A 50 9.82 -10.61 -9.22
CA THR A 50 9.71 -12.05 -9.47
C THR A 50 9.16 -12.29 -10.88
N PRO A 51 9.61 -13.32 -11.60
CA PRO A 51 9.02 -13.69 -12.87
C PRO A 51 7.52 -13.96 -12.72
N ARG A 52 6.72 -13.56 -13.71
CA ARG A 52 5.34 -14.00 -13.79
C ARG A 52 5.33 -15.50 -14.09
N ALA A 53 4.67 -16.31 -13.25
CA ALA A 53 4.42 -17.70 -13.56
C ALA A 53 3.65 -17.78 -14.89
N ALA A 54 4.14 -18.61 -15.81
CA ALA A 54 3.40 -18.89 -17.03
C ALA A 54 2.05 -19.51 -16.64
N SER A 55 0.98 -18.97 -17.22
CA SER A 55 -0.38 -19.50 -17.10
C SER A 55 -0.54 -20.80 -17.84
#